data_AF-A0A0Q9LJD0-F1
#
_entry.id   AF-A0A0Q9LJD0-F1
#
_cell.length_a   1.000
_cell.length_b   1.000
_cell.length_c   1.000
_cell.angle_alpha   90.00
_cell.angle_beta   90.00
_cell.angle_gamma   90.00
#
_symmetry.space_group_name_H-M   'P 1'
#
loop_
_entity.id
_entity.type
_entity.pdbx_description
1 polymer ?
#
loop_
_entity_poly.entity_id
_entity_poly.type
_entity_poly.pdbx_seq_one_letter_code
_entity_poly.pdbx_strand_id
1 'polypeptide(L)' 'MRVATAVIVPKSAVRDSKSHSRLVGEARARLTQLGLAADHALAEEPAVVIAEESMPPHVVIVTFSWEMD' A
#
# COMPACT_ATOMS: atom_id res chain seq x y z
N MET A 1 1.01 15.56 -3.66
CA MET A 1 2.06 14.60 -4.06
C MET A 1 1.54 13.17 -3.93
N ARG A 2 2.24 12.19 -4.52
CA ARG A 2 1.90 10.77 -4.38
C ARG A 2 3.15 9.97 -4.05
N VAL A 3 3.00 8.97 -3.21
CA VAL A 3 3.99 7.91 -3.04
C VAL A 3 3.30 6.57 -3.17
N ALA A 4 4.04 5.58 -3.64
CA ALA A 4 3.56 4.22 -3.67
C ALA A 4 4.61 3.26 -3.14
N THR A 5 4.14 2.14 -2.63
CA THR A 5 4.96 0.98 -2.33
C THR A 5 4.28 -0.27 -2.88
N ALA A 6 5.08 -1.24 -3.30
CA ALA A 6 4.60 -2.51 -3.83
C ALA A 6 4.86 -3.61 -2.80
N VAL A 7 3.85 -4.45 -2.58
CA VAL A 7 3.92 -5.61 -1.68
C VAL A 7 3.56 -6.85 -2.47
N ILE A 8 4.40 -7.87 -2.36
CA ILE A 8 4.17 -9.18 -2.96
C ILE A 8 3.36 -10.01 -1.97
N VAL A 9 2.17 -10.45 -2.37
CA VAL A 9 1.23 -11.17 -1.51
C VAL A 9 0.73 -12.47 -2.13
N PRO A 10 0.36 -13.47 -1.31
CA PRO A 10 -0.36 -14.63 -1.80
C PRO A 10 -1.78 -14.25 -2.27
N LYS A 11 -2.33 -15.01 -3.21
CA LYS A 11 -3.66 -14.80 -3.81
C LYS A 11 -4.80 -14.65 -2.81
N SER A 12 -4.73 -15.38 -1.70
CA SER A 12 -5.74 -15.32 -0.64
C SER A 12 -5.80 -13.98 0.10
N ALA A 13 -4.71 -13.21 0.12
CA ALA A 13 -4.63 -11.96 0.88
C ALA A 13 -5.27 -10.76 0.16
N VAL A 14 -5.57 -10.88 -1.14
CA VAL A 14 -6.00 -9.72 -1.95
C VAL A 14 -7.51 -9.45 -1.83
N ARG A 15 -8.31 -10.45 -1.43
CA ARG A 15 -9.79 -10.38 -1.45
C ARG A 15 -10.44 -10.32 -0.07
N ASP A 16 -9.65 -10.26 0.99
CA ASP A 16 -10.11 -10.22 2.38
C ASP A 16 -9.93 -8.81 2.98
N SER A 17 -10.97 -8.28 3.62
CA SER A 17 -10.96 -6.93 4.20
C SER A 17 -9.95 -6.79 5.33
N LYS A 18 -9.70 -7.85 6.11
CA LYS A 18 -8.66 -7.83 7.15
C LYS A 18 -7.26 -7.76 6.53
N SER A 19 -7.06 -8.50 5.44
CA SER A 19 -5.81 -8.49 4.69
C SER A 19 -5.55 -7.13 4.02
N HIS A 20 -6.60 -6.45 3.54
CA HIS A 20 -6.53 -5.08 3.02
C HIS A 20 -6.01 -4.09 4.07
N SER A 21 -6.62 -4.03 5.26
CA SER A 21 -6.17 -3.11 6.33
C SER A 21 -4.73 -3.40 6.76
N ARG A 22 -4.33 -4.67 6.80
CA ARG A 22 -2.94 -5.04 7.11
C ARG A 22 -1.97 -4.57 6.03
N LEU A 23 -2.32 -4.74 4.75
CA LEU A 23 -1.49 -4.28 3.62
C LEU A 23 -1.28 -2.77 3.65
N VAL A 24 -2.35 -2.02 3.91
CA VAL A 24 -2.29 -0.56 4.05
C VAL A 24 -1.39 -0.16 5.21
N GLY A 25 -1.53 -0.80 6.37
CA GLY A 25 -0.71 -0.52 7.55
C GLY A 25 0.78 -0.77 7.32
N GLU A 26 1.13 -1.91 6.72
CA GLU A 26 2.52 -2.27 6.39
C GLU A 26 3.12 -1.32 5.35
N ALA A 27 2.33 -0.98 4.31
CA ALA A 27 2.74 -0.05 3.26
C ALA A 27 3.07 1.33 3.85
N ARG A 28 2.19 1.85 4.71
CA ARG A 28 2.35 3.10 5.44
C ARG A 28 3.59 3.09 6.32
N ALA A 29 3.75 2.06 7.16
CA ALA A 29 4.91 1.93 8.05
C ALA A 29 6.23 1.93 7.25
N ARG A 30 6.28 1.22 6.12
CA ARG A 30 7.47 1.13 5.27
C ARG A 30 7.84 2.47 4.63
N LEU A 31 6.84 3.23 4.16
CA LEU A 31 7.07 4.56 3.58
C LEU A 31 7.62 5.54 4.61
N THR A 32 7.09 5.50 5.84
CA THR A 32 7.58 6.30 6.97
C THR A 32 9.00 5.90 7.37
N GLN A 33 9.30 4.61 7.46
CA GLN A 33 10.65 4.11 7.78
C GLN A 33 11.71 4.53 6.77
N LEU A 34 11.33 4.63 5.48
CA LEU A 34 12.23 5.08 4.42
C LEU A 34 12.37 6.61 4.35
N GLY A 35 11.67 7.35 5.21
CA GLY A 35 11.69 8.82 5.19
C GLY A 35 11.07 9.42 3.93
N LEU A 36 10.26 8.65 3.19
CA LEU A 36 9.61 9.11 1.97
C LEU A 36 8.37 9.96 2.29
N ALA A 37 7.75 9.73 3.45
CA ALA A 37 6.53 10.37 3.90
C ALA A 37 6.47 10.44 5.43
N ALA A 38 5.86 11.49 5.99
CA ALA A 38 5.44 11.45 7.39
C ALA A 38 4.08 10.75 7.51
N ASP A 39 3.89 9.99 8.58
CA ASP A 39 2.66 9.19 8.77
C ASP A 39 1.37 10.04 8.73
N HIS A 40 1.39 11.19 9.41
CA HIS A 40 0.25 12.10 9.46
C HIS A 40 -0.07 12.77 8.10
N ALA A 41 0.89 12.82 7.17
CA ALA A 41 0.68 13.42 5.86
C ALA A 41 -0.02 12.45 4.90
N LEU A 42 0.17 11.14 5.07
CA LEU A 42 -0.41 10.12 4.21
C LEU A 42 -1.94 10.06 4.39
N ALA A 43 -2.68 10.19 3.28
CA ALA A 43 -4.14 10.08 3.28
C ALA A 43 -4.66 8.78 3.95
N GLU A 44 -5.79 8.90 4.65
CA GLU A 44 -6.43 7.77 5.35
C GLU A 44 -6.94 6.69 4.38
N GLU A 45 -7.37 7.09 3.19
CA GLU A 45 -7.87 6.21 2.13
C GLU A 45 -6.86 6.10 0.98
N PRO A 46 -5.92 5.14 1.01
CA PRO A 46 -5.02 4.88 -0.10
C PRO A 46 -5.71 4.11 -1.23
N ALA A 47 -5.18 4.25 -2.45
CA ALA A 47 -5.55 3.40 -3.56
C ALA A 47 -4.75 2.09 -3.51
N VAL A 48 -5.44 0.95 -3.59
CA VAL A 48 -4.84 -0.39 -3.63
C VAL A 48 -5.18 -1.06 -4.95
N VAL A 49 -4.16 -1.42 -5.73
CA VAL A 49 -4.33 -1.98 -7.08
C VAL A 49 -3.49 -3.25 -7.23
N ILE A 50 -4.04 -4.26 -7.90
CA ILE A 50 -3.30 -5.48 -8.27
C ILE A 50 -2.61 -5.22 -9.61
N ALA A 51 -1.29 -5.21 -9.65
CA ALA A 51 -0.53 -4.94 -10.86
C ALA A 51 -0.45 -6.16 -11.80
N GLU A 52 -0.45 -7.38 -11.25
CA GLU A 52 -0.40 -8.61 -12.03
C GLU A 52 -1.27 -9.71 -11.41
N GLU A 53 -2.30 -10.12 -12.16
CA GLU A 53 -3.24 -11.18 -11.75
C GLU A 53 -2.91 -12.56 -12.33
N SER A 54 -2.01 -12.63 -13.31
CA SER A 54 -1.82 -13.78 -14.19
C SER A 54 -1.12 -14.96 -13.50
N MET A 55 -0.18 -14.73 -12.58
CA MET A 55 0.55 -15.78 -11.86
C MET A 55 0.88 -15.36 -10.42
N PRO A 56 0.65 -16.24 -9.41
CA PRO A 56 1.07 -15.97 -8.05
C PRO A 56 2.61 -16.01 -7.93
N PRO A 57 3.19 -15.20 -7.02
CA PRO A 57 2.53 -14.28 -6.09
C PRO A 57 2.07 -12.97 -6.75
N HIS A 58 0.99 -12.37 -6.22
CA HIS A 58 0.44 -11.12 -6.76
C HIS A 58 1.23 -9.93 -6.28
N VAL A 59 1.44 -8.96 -7.16
CA VAL A 59 1.99 -7.65 -6.79
C VAL A 59 0.83 -6.70 -6.52
N VAL A 60 0.74 -6.22 -5.29
CA VAL A 60 -0.22 -5.19 -4.88
C VAL A 60 0.53 -3.88 -4.73
N ILE A 61 0.05 -2.84 -5.39
CA ILE A 61 0.56 -1.48 -5.28
C ILE A 61 -0.38 -0.71 -4.35
N VAL A 62 0.17 -0.16 -3.28
CA VAL A 62 -0.53 0.73 -2.35
C VAL A 62 -0.01 2.14 -2.60
N THR A 63 -0.90 3.04 -3.00
CA THR A 63 -0.58 4.44 -3.31
C THR A 63 -1.27 5.37 -2.32
N PHE A 64 -0.48 6.22 -1.67
CA PHE A 64 -0.97 7.27 -0.79
C PHE A 64 -0.81 8.64 -1.47
N SER A 65 -1.80 9.50 -1.31
CA SER A 65 -1.69 10.92 -1.64
C SER A 65 -1.40 11.70 -0.36
N TRP A 66 -0.70 12.83 -0.48
CA TRP A 66 -0.53 13.82 0.60
C TRP A 66 -0.32 15.22 0.05
N GLU A 67 -0.48 16.21 0.91
CA GLU A 67 -0.11 17.60 0.66
C GLU A 67 1.22 17.90 1.37
N MET A 68 2.12 18.65 0.73
CA MET A 68 3.29 19.17 1.44
C MET A 68 2.87 20.49 2.08
N ASP A 69 3.17 20.63 3.37
CA ASP A 69 3.16 21.92 4.05
C ASP A 69 4.22 22.87 3.46
#